data_AF-W5SNL6-F1
#
_entry.id   AF-W5SNL6-F1
#
_cell.length_a   1.000
_cell.length_b   1.000
_cell.length_c   1.000
_cell.angle_alpha   90.00
_cell.angle_beta   90.00
_cell.angle_gamma   90.00
#
_symmetry.space_group_name_H-M   'P 1'
#
loop_
_entity.id
_entity.type
_entity.pdbx_description
1 polymer ?
#
loop_
_entity_poly.entity_id
_entity_poly.type
_entity_poly.pdbx_seq_one_letter_code
_entity_poly.pdbx_strand_id
1 'polypeptide(L)' 'MINKLFFAGMLYLFLFVWWLSSACLSYFSVMIFNIPLWFFLSCIFFPILSLLLVCIFVIFCKND' A
#
# COMPACT_ATOMS: atom_id res chain seq x y z
N MET A 1 -19.41 10.11 -7.98
CA MET A 1 -18.50 10.58 -6.90
C MET A 1 -18.23 9.51 -5.84
N ILE A 2 -19.21 8.69 -5.48
CA ILE A 2 -19.08 7.61 -4.47
C ILE A 2 -17.92 6.63 -4.78
N ASN A 3 -17.80 6.14 -6.02
CA ASN A 3 -16.72 5.21 -6.39
C ASN A 3 -15.31 5.80 -6.18
N LYS A 4 -15.14 7.12 -6.41
CA LYS A 4 -13.85 7.80 -6.19
C LYS A 4 -13.52 7.93 -4.69
N LEU A 5 -14.52 8.22 -3.86
CA LEU A 5 -14.38 8.31 -2.40
C LEU A 5 -14.08 6.95 -1.77
N PHE A 6 -14.77 5.91 -2.24
CA PHE A 6 -14.54 4.53 -1.81
C PHE A 6 -13.13 4.06 -2.19
N PHE A 7 -12.69 4.38 -3.40
CA PHE A 7 -11.35 4.05 -3.88
C PHE A 7 -10.25 4.77 -3.10
N ALA A 8 -10.41 6.07 -2.83
CA ALA A 8 -9.50 6.82 -1.98
C ALA A 8 -9.45 6.25 -0.55
N GLY A 9 -10.59 5.84 0.00
CA GLY A 9 -10.66 5.16 1.30
C GLY A 9 -9.90 3.83 1.32
N MET A 10 -10.05 3.01 0.27
CA MET A 10 -9.33 1.74 0.13
C MET A 10 -7.82 1.94 0.03
N LEU A 11 -7.36 2.93 -0.76
CA LEU A 11 -5.96 3.29 -0.83
C LEU A 11 -5.40 3.70 0.53
N TYR A 12 -6.15 4.50 1.28
CA TYR A 12 -5.73 5.00 2.59
C TYR A 12 -5.66 3.88 3.65
N LEU A 13 -6.62 2.95 3.64
CA LEU A 13 -6.60 1.75 4.48
C LEU A 13 -5.38 0.88 4.16
N PHE A 14 -5.07 0.70 2.88
CA PHE A 14 -3.93 -0.10 2.46
C PHE A 14 -2.59 0.52 2.87
N LEU A 15 -2.46 1.84 2.69
CA LEU A 15 -1.39 2.69 3.23
C LEU A 15 -1.18 2.45 4.73
N PHE A 16 -2.27 2.50 5.49
CA PHE A 16 -2.25 2.36 6.94
C PHE A 16 -1.81 0.97 7.39
N VAL A 17 -2.35 -0.09 6.78
CA VAL A 17 -1.95 -1.48 7.05
C VAL A 17 -0.47 -1.70 6.73
N TRP A 18 -0.01 -1.20 5.59
CA TRP A 18 1.39 -1.31 5.18
C TRP A 18 2.33 -0.61 6.17
N TRP A 19 1.96 0.59 6.59
CA TRP A 19 2.72 1.35 7.60
C TRP A 19 2.78 0.60 8.94
N LEU A 20 1.64 0.06 9.40
CA LEU A 20 1.57 -0.73 10.64
C LEU A 20 2.44 -1.99 10.57
N SER A 21 2.39 -2.72 9.45
CA SER A 21 3.24 -3.90 9.22
C SER A 21 4.72 -3.54 9.22
N SER A 22 5.12 -2.46 8.55
CA SER A 22 6.51 -1.98 8.55
C SER A 22 6.97 -1.58 9.96
N ALA A 23 6.10 -0.93 10.75
CA ALA A 23 6.40 -0.56 12.13
C ALA A 23 6.56 -1.79 13.04
N CYS A 24 5.62 -2.74 12.96
CA CYS A 24 5.69 -4.01 13.70
C CYS A 24 6.95 -4.81 13.35
N LEU A 25 7.29 -4.90 12.07
CA LEU A 25 8.51 -5.59 11.62
C LEU A 25 9.77 -4.87 12.11
N SER A 26 9.78 -3.54 12.17
CA SER A 26 10.91 -2.80 12.77
C SER A 26 11.07 -3.07 14.27
N TYR A 27 9.96 -3.26 14.98
CA TYR A 27 9.94 -3.49 16.43
C TYR A 27 10.33 -4.93 16.81
N PHE A 28 9.88 -5.91 16.03
CA PHE A 28 10.16 -7.33 16.30
C PHE A 28 11.55 -7.80 15.85
N SER A 29 12.22 -7.07 14.95
CA SER A 29 13.47 -7.57 14.37
C SER A 29 14.69 -7.07 15.15
N VAL A 30 15.43 -8.05 15.65
CA VAL A 30 16.84 -8.02 16.10
C VAL A 30 17.82 -7.64 14.95
N MET A 31 17.31 -7.16 13.80
CA MET A 31 18.06 -6.86 12.58
C MET A 31 17.94 -5.38 12.21
N ILE A 32 18.59 -4.50 12.98
CA ILE A 32 18.80 -3.08 12.61
C ILE A 32 19.30 -2.94 11.15
N PHE A 33 20.04 -3.95 10.66
CA PHE A 33 20.54 -4.04 9.28
C PHE A 33 19.47 -4.25 8.20
N ASN A 34 18.27 -4.73 8.53
CA ASN A 34 17.19 -4.94 7.55
C ASN A 34 16.23 -3.76 7.45
N ILE A 35 16.31 -2.77 8.35
CA ILE A 35 15.51 -1.54 8.27
C ILE A 35 15.63 -0.84 6.90
N PRO A 36 16.84 -0.68 6.31
CA PRO A 36 16.96 -0.10 4.97
C PRO A 36 16.26 -0.97 3.92
N LEU A 37 16.35 -2.29 4.05
CA LEU A 37 15.80 -3.26 3.10
C LEU A 37 14.27 -3.24 3.11
N TRP A 38 13.65 -3.16 4.29
CA TRP A 38 12.20 -2.96 4.46
C TRP A 38 11.73 -1.60 3.95
N PHE A 39 12.53 -0.55 4.13
CA PHE A 39 12.25 0.76 3.56
C PHE A 39 12.28 0.74 2.03
N PHE A 40 13.31 0.14 1.42
CA PHE A 40 13.38 -0.03 -0.03
C PHE A 40 12.24 -0.87 -0.59
N LEU A 41 11.90 -1.99 0.07
CA LEU A 41 10.74 -2.79 -0.30
C LEU A 41 9.47 -1.95 -0.25
N SER A 42 9.28 -1.16 0.80
CA SER A 42 8.12 -0.27 0.93
C SER A 42 8.05 0.73 -0.23
N CYS A 43 9.17 1.39 -0.56
CA CYS A 43 9.23 2.34 -1.66
C CYS A 43 8.95 1.73 -3.04
N ILE A 44 9.22 0.43 -3.24
CA ILE A 44 8.96 -0.27 -4.51
C ILE A 44 7.53 -0.83 -4.53
N PHE A 45 7.10 -1.52 -3.48
CA PHE A 45 5.78 -2.14 -3.41
C PHE A 45 4.65 -1.11 -3.38
N PHE A 46 4.88 0.03 -2.73
CA PHE A 46 3.89 1.08 -2.59
C PHE A 46 3.35 1.64 -3.93
N PRO A 47 4.20 2.14 -4.86
CA PRO A 47 3.74 2.61 -6.16
C PRO A 47 3.17 1.49 -7.01
N ILE A 48 3.73 0.28 -6.95
CA ILE A 48 3.23 -0.88 -7.71
C ILE A 48 1.81 -1.26 -7.28
N LEU A 49 1.56 -1.38 -5.98
CA LEU A 49 0.24 -1.69 -5.44
C LEU A 49 -0.76 -0.57 -5.68
N SER A 50 -0.33 0.68 -5.55
CA SER A 50 -1.17 1.84 -5.88
C SER A 50 -1.62 1.82 -7.34
N LEU A 51 -0.69 1.55 -8.26
CA LEU A 51 -0.96 1.48 -9.70
C LEU A 51 -1.87 0.29 -10.03
N LEU A 52 -1.65 -0.87 -9.41
CA LEU A 52 -2.49 -2.05 -9.56
C LEU A 52 -3.93 -1.80 -9.09
N LEU A 53 -4.11 -1.14 -7.95
CA LEU A 53 -5.43 -0.72 -7.45
C LEU A 53 -6.12 0.24 -8.43
N VAL A 54 -5.39 1.22 -8.99
CA VAL A 54 -5.95 2.15 -9.98
C VAL A 54 -6.36 1.41 -11.25
N CYS A 55 -5.54 0.47 -11.73
CA CYS A 55 -5.88 -0.36 -12.89
C CYS A 55 -7.14 -1.19 -12.64
N ILE A 56 -7.26 -1.84 -11.49
CA ILE A 56 -8.47 -2.60 -11.11
C ILE A 56 -9.68 -1.67 -11.09
N PHE A 57 -9.55 -0.48 -10.49
CA PHE A 57 -10.64 0.50 -10.44
C PHE A 57 -11.08 0.95 -11.83
N VAL A 58 -10.14 1.24 -12.73
CA VAL A 58 -10.45 1.61 -14.12
C VAL A 58 -11.15 0.47 -14.85
N ILE A 59 -10.72 -0.78 -14.67
CA ILE A 59 -11.35 -1.95 -15.31
C ILE A 59 -12.79 -2.13 -14.81
N PHE A 60 -13.01 -2.07 -13.49
CA PHE A 60 -14.34 -2.23 -12.91
C PHE A 60 -15.28 -1.06 -13.23
N CYS A 61 -14.83 0.19 -13.11
CA CYS A 61 -15.68 1.37 -13.38
C CYS A 61 -15.88 1.67 -14.87
N LYS A 62 -15.09 1.09 -15.78
CA LYS A 62 -15.27 1.27 -17.23
C LYS A 62 -16.27 0.27 -17.82
N ASN A 63 -16.62 -0.79 -17.07
CA ASN A 63 -17.59 -1.80 -17.49
C ASN A 63 -19.03 -1.51 -17.02
N ASP A 64 -19.25 -0.42 -16.28
CA ASP A 64 -20.58 0.16 -16.00
C ASP A 64 -20.89 1.30 -17.00
#